data_AF-A0A8H4LN81-F1
#
_entry.id   AF-A0A8H4LN81-F1
#
_cell.length_a   1.000
_cell.length_b   1.000
_cell.length_c   1.000
_cell.angle_alpha   90.00
_cell.angle_beta   90.00
_cell.angle_gamma   90.00
#
_symmetry.space_group_name_H-M   'P 1'
#
loop_
_entity.id
_entity.type
_entity.pdbx_description
1 polymer ?
#
loop_
_entity_poly.entity_id
_entity_poly.type
_entity_poly.pdbx_seq_one_letter_code
_entity_poly.pdbx_strand_id
1 'polypeptide(L)'
;MANTRKWTFKTEPGIFVEVADLANEYPGGKILTQPSLGLIPGQKYPSDDPDAADQRDWTRLAAHVRWLNKTSPQNVFYKVLYLTRHGTGVHNKVHAEVGSHAWNTKVSFQNGNDNETWFDAFLTDVGVQQARDLNSFWTDLIDVDGAPLPQVLYTSPLARCLQTTNIVFSSLMTSHSAPFQPIVKELLRERITMHTCDFRRPRTWIAENYPDYLIEEGFAEEDGFGKEGRPETDEEHVERKHQALEDIFEDAKESQFLSLIVKH
;
A
#
# COMPACT_ATOMS: atom_id res chain seq x y z
N MET A 1 26.43 10.59 -5.28
CA MET A 1 26.42 10.28 -6.73
C MET A 1 24.98 10.49 -7.19
N ALA A 2 24.74 11.21 -8.29
CA ALA A 2 23.37 11.36 -8.79
C ALA A 2 22.81 9.97 -9.09
N ASN A 3 21.79 9.54 -8.35
CA ASN A 3 21.17 8.24 -8.56
C ASN A 3 20.54 8.29 -9.96
N THR A 4 21.11 7.53 -10.88
CA THR A 4 20.62 7.55 -12.26
C THR A 4 19.34 6.75 -12.26
N ARG A 5 18.19 7.41 -12.47
CA ARG A 5 16.89 6.74 -12.53
C ARG A 5 16.96 5.58 -13.52
N LYS A 6 16.71 4.37 -13.01
CA LYS A 6 16.72 3.11 -13.76
C LYS A 6 15.39 2.89 -14.46
N TRP A 7 14.30 3.36 -13.85
CA TRP A 7 12.94 3.18 -14.34
C TRP A 7 12.27 4.50 -14.70
N THR A 8 11.31 4.42 -15.62
CA THR A 8 10.32 5.47 -15.85
C THR A 8 8.95 4.85 -15.66
N PHE A 9 8.16 5.42 -14.75
CA PHE A 9 6.82 4.90 -14.42
C PHE A 9 5.75 5.71 -15.16
N LYS A 10 4.75 4.99 -15.68
CA LYS A 10 3.56 5.55 -16.31
C LYS A 10 2.35 4.72 -15.89
N THR A 11 1.20 5.37 -15.73
CA THR A 11 -0.08 4.69 -15.56
C THR A 11 -0.66 4.34 -16.93
N GLU A 12 -1.41 3.24 -17.01
CA GLU A 12 -2.18 2.88 -18.20
C GLU A 12 -3.62 3.39 -18.01
N PRO A 13 -4.01 4.48 -18.70
CA PRO A 13 -5.30 5.13 -18.47
C PRO A 13 -6.45 4.28 -19.01
N GLY A 14 -7.66 4.51 -18.47
CA GLY A 14 -8.88 3.91 -19.00
C GLY A 14 -9.11 2.44 -18.64
N ILE A 15 -8.27 1.84 -17.80
CA ILE A 15 -8.52 0.52 -17.18
C ILE A 15 -9.35 0.69 -15.90
N PHE A 16 -8.93 1.61 -15.04
CA PHE A 16 -9.60 1.95 -13.79
C PHE A 16 -10.27 3.31 -13.91
N VAL A 17 -11.31 3.54 -13.12
CA VAL A 17 -11.90 4.87 -12.97
C VAL A 17 -10.85 5.82 -12.39
N GLU A 18 -10.74 7.01 -12.97
CA GLU A 18 -9.81 8.04 -12.49
C GLU A 18 -10.38 8.69 -11.22
N VAL A 19 -9.95 8.12 -10.08
CA VAL A 19 -10.44 8.44 -8.74
C VAL A 19 -10.08 9.88 -8.32
N ALA A 20 -9.04 10.48 -8.91
CA ALA A 20 -8.66 11.88 -8.67
C ALA A 20 -9.78 12.86 -9.07
N ASP A 21 -10.52 12.56 -10.14
CA ASP A 21 -11.63 13.38 -10.60
C ASP A 21 -12.84 13.22 -9.68
N LEU A 22 -13.11 11.98 -9.26
CA LEU A 22 -14.18 11.64 -8.30
C LEU A 22 -13.95 12.27 -6.92
N ALA A 23 -12.72 12.48 -6.47
CA ALA A 23 -12.42 12.94 -5.10
C ALA A 23 -13.02 14.32 -4.80
N ASN A 24 -13.18 15.14 -5.84
CA ASN A 24 -13.80 16.45 -5.74
C ASN A 24 -15.30 16.39 -5.41
N GLU A 25 -15.94 15.24 -5.62
CA GLU A 25 -17.38 15.03 -5.37
C GLU A 25 -17.68 14.49 -3.97
N TYR A 26 -16.67 14.05 -3.21
CA TYR A 26 -16.84 13.46 -1.87
C TYR A 26 -16.59 14.48 -0.74
N PRO A 27 -17.47 14.55 0.29
CA PRO A 27 -17.26 15.40 1.45
C PRO A 27 -15.91 15.11 2.13
N GLY A 28 -15.05 16.13 2.18
CA GLY A 28 -13.71 16.01 2.77
C GLY A 28 -12.67 15.30 1.92
N GLY A 29 -12.94 15.06 0.62
CA GLY A 29 -11.97 14.52 -0.33
C GLY A 29 -11.57 13.06 -0.09
N LYS A 30 -12.36 12.32 0.70
CA LYS A 30 -12.09 10.91 1.04
C LYS A 30 -13.04 9.99 0.29
N ILE A 31 -12.48 9.15 -0.56
CA ILE A 31 -13.22 8.14 -1.32
C ILE A 31 -13.16 6.82 -0.58
N LEU A 32 -14.30 6.13 -0.48
CA LEU A 32 -14.38 4.77 0.06
C LEU A 32 -13.94 3.75 -1.00
N THR A 33 -13.60 2.52 -0.57
CA THR A 33 -13.27 1.42 -1.49
C THR A 33 -14.35 1.27 -2.57
N GLN A 34 -13.96 1.46 -3.83
CA GLN A 34 -14.88 1.35 -4.96
C GLN A 34 -15.18 -0.13 -5.27
N PRO A 35 -16.38 -0.46 -5.78
CA PRO A 35 -16.67 -1.79 -6.30
C PRO A 35 -15.61 -2.23 -7.31
N SER A 36 -15.19 -3.49 -7.23
CA SER A 36 -14.13 -4.08 -8.07
C SER A 36 -12.85 -3.22 -8.16
N LEU A 37 -12.54 -2.44 -7.11
CA LEU A 37 -11.45 -1.47 -7.03
C LEU A 37 -11.46 -0.42 -8.16
N GLY A 38 -12.64 -0.11 -8.68
CA GLY A 38 -12.80 0.87 -9.77
C GLY A 38 -12.41 0.33 -11.14
N LEU A 39 -12.27 -0.99 -11.33
CA LEU A 39 -12.14 -1.58 -12.67
C LEU A 39 -13.35 -1.20 -13.52
N ILE A 40 -13.12 -0.64 -14.71
CA ILE A 40 -14.21 -0.25 -15.60
C ILE A 40 -14.83 -1.52 -16.21
N PRO A 41 -16.15 -1.75 -16.08
CA PRO A 41 -16.76 -3.00 -16.51
C PRO A 41 -16.85 -3.11 -18.03
N GLY A 42 -16.74 -4.34 -18.55
CA GLY A 42 -16.93 -4.64 -19.97
C GLY A 42 -15.87 -4.02 -20.90
N GLN A 43 -14.71 -3.64 -20.37
CA GLN A 43 -13.58 -3.17 -21.17
C GLN A 43 -13.18 -4.21 -22.19
N LYS A 44 -12.70 -3.77 -23.36
CA LYS A 44 -12.20 -4.66 -24.42
C LYS A 44 -10.68 -4.58 -24.51
N TYR A 45 -10.04 -5.73 -24.50
CA TYR A 45 -8.60 -5.86 -24.58
C TYR A 45 -8.20 -6.56 -25.88
N PRO A 46 -7.07 -6.18 -26.51
CA PRO A 46 -6.54 -6.90 -27.67
C PRO A 46 -6.26 -8.40 -27.43
N SER A 47 -6.13 -8.80 -26.17
CA SER A 47 -5.88 -10.18 -25.74
C SER A 47 -7.15 -10.95 -25.37
N ASP A 48 -8.33 -10.37 -25.54
CA ASP A 48 -9.58 -11.06 -25.24
C ASP A 48 -9.75 -12.33 -26.07
N ASP A 49 -10.20 -13.38 -25.41
CA ASP A 49 -10.53 -14.67 -26.00
C ASP A 49 -12.01 -14.97 -25.71
N PRO A 50 -12.91 -14.92 -26.71
CA PRO A 50 -14.34 -15.16 -26.51
C PRO A 50 -14.64 -16.61 -26.10
N ASP A 51 -13.72 -17.53 -26.32
CA ASP A 51 -13.87 -18.95 -25.97
C ASP A 51 -13.26 -19.28 -24.60
N ALA A 52 -12.67 -18.31 -23.90
CA ALA A 52 -12.12 -18.53 -22.56
C ALA A 52 -13.22 -18.92 -21.56
N ALA A 53 -12.90 -19.89 -20.69
CA ALA A 53 -13.84 -20.45 -19.72
C ALA A 53 -14.29 -19.46 -18.64
N ASP A 54 -13.51 -18.41 -18.38
CA ASP A 54 -13.81 -17.37 -17.41
C ASP A 54 -13.72 -16.00 -18.09
N GLN A 55 -14.88 -15.34 -18.16
CA GLN A 55 -15.08 -14.06 -18.85
C GLN A 55 -15.24 -12.89 -17.88
N ARG A 56 -14.96 -13.08 -16.57
CA ARG A 56 -15.01 -11.99 -15.59
C ARG A 56 -13.99 -10.91 -15.94
N ASP A 57 -14.34 -9.65 -15.67
CA ASP A 57 -13.55 -8.50 -16.09
C ASP A 57 -12.13 -8.52 -15.50
N TRP A 58 -11.98 -8.92 -14.23
CA TRP A 58 -10.67 -9.08 -13.62
C TRP A 58 -9.85 -10.21 -14.24
N THR A 59 -10.47 -11.35 -14.55
CA THR A 59 -9.79 -12.46 -15.23
C THR A 59 -9.27 -12.02 -16.60
N ARG A 60 -10.09 -11.28 -17.34
CA ARG A 60 -9.71 -10.72 -18.65
C ARG A 60 -8.58 -9.69 -18.54
N LEU A 61 -8.64 -8.78 -17.55
CA LEU A 61 -7.53 -7.85 -17.27
C LEU A 61 -6.25 -8.60 -16.90
N ALA A 62 -6.32 -9.64 -16.06
CA ALA A 62 -5.16 -10.42 -15.67
C ALA A 62 -4.51 -11.13 -16.89
N ALA A 63 -5.33 -11.69 -17.78
CA ALA A 63 -4.86 -12.24 -19.06
C ALA A 63 -4.23 -11.16 -19.94
N HIS A 64 -4.80 -9.95 -19.97
CA HIS A 64 -4.26 -8.82 -20.71
C HIS A 64 -2.89 -8.35 -20.20
N VAL A 65 -2.71 -8.22 -18.88
CA VAL A 65 -1.43 -7.87 -18.27
C VAL A 65 -0.36 -8.92 -18.59
N ARG A 66 -0.71 -10.21 -18.58
CA ARG A 66 0.20 -11.29 -19.00
C ARG A 66 0.56 -11.18 -20.48
N TRP A 67 -0.42 -10.90 -21.33
CA TRP A 67 -0.20 -10.69 -22.76
C TRP A 67 0.75 -9.51 -23.01
N LEU A 68 0.51 -8.36 -22.36
CA LEU A 68 1.36 -7.17 -22.47
C LEU A 68 2.82 -7.48 -22.11
N ASN A 69 3.06 -8.15 -20.99
CA ASN A 69 4.42 -8.54 -20.59
C ASN A 69 5.07 -9.56 -21.54
N LYS A 70 4.27 -10.39 -22.23
CA LYS A 70 4.79 -11.36 -23.21
C LYS A 70 5.13 -10.74 -24.56
N THR A 71 4.40 -9.70 -24.97
CA THR A 71 4.51 -9.10 -26.31
C THR A 71 5.30 -7.79 -26.35
N SER A 72 5.55 -7.17 -25.19
CA SER A 72 6.32 -5.94 -25.08
C SER A 72 7.84 -6.17 -25.12
N PRO A 73 8.64 -5.13 -25.41
CA PRO A 73 10.10 -5.20 -25.30
C PRO A 73 10.55 -5.63 -23.90
N GLN A 74 11.71 -6.29 -23.82
CA GLN A 74 12.26 -6.86 -22.57
C GLN A 74 12.50 -5.85 -21.43
N ASN A 75 12.54 -4.56 -21.75
CA ASN A 75 12.72 -3.47 -20.79
C ASN A 75 11.41 -2.75 -20.41
N VAL A 76 10.26 -3.30 -20.79
CA VAL A 76 8.92 -2.77 -20.48
C VAL A 76 8.14 -3.79 -19.67
N PHE A 77 7.64 -3.38 -18.51
CA PHE A 77 6.94 -4.25 -17.58
C PHE A 77 5.60 -3.63 -17.20
N TYR A 78 4.54 -4.44 -17.26
CA TYR A 78 3.19 -4.05 -16.85
C TYR A 78 2.86 -4.76 -15.54
N LYS A 79 2.48 -3.98 -14.52
CA LYS A 79 2.09 -4.49 -13.21
C LYS A 79 0.80 -3.81 -12.76
N VAL A 80 -0.04 -4.56 -12.05
CA VAL A 80 -1.18 -4.05 -11.30
C VAL A 80 -0.75 -3.88 -9.85
N LEU A 81 -0.89 -2.67 -9.33
CA LEU A 81 -0.59 -2.34 -7.95
C LEU A 81 -1.89 -2.16 -7.16
N TYR A 82 -2.14 -3.04 -6.21
CA TYR A 82 -3.22 -2.92 -5.24
C TYR A 82 -2.76 -2.05 -4.07
N LEU A 83 -3.07 -0.76 -4.13
CA LEU A 83 -2.66 0.22 -3.13
C LEU A 83 -3.69 0.28 -2.00
N THR A 84 -3.26 -0.08 -0.79
CA THR A 84 -4.12 -0.07 0.39
C THR A 84 -3.60 0.95 1.41
N ARG A 85 -4.47 1.84 1.87
CA ARG A 85 -4.20 2.67 3.05
C ARG A 85 -4.45 1.86 4.31
N HIS A 86 -3.60 2.00 5.33
CA HIS A 86 -3.85 1.39 6.64
C HIS A 86 -5.21 1.81 7.25
N GLY A 87 -5.76 0.94 8.11
CA GLY A 87 -6.98 1.26 8.88
C GLY A 87 -6.76 2.40 9.90
N THR A 88 -7.83 2.91 10.51
CA THR A 88 -7.76 4.02 11.47
C THR A 88 -6.77 3.74 12.61
N GLY A 89 -5.70 4.55 12.70
CA GLY A 89 -4.73 4.47 13.79
C GLY A 89 -5.05 5.41 14.95
N VAL A 90 -4.42 5.19 16.10
CA VAL A 90 -4.56 6.07 17.29
C VAL A 90 -4.28 7.54 16.92
N HIS A 91 -3.24 7.81 16.13
CA HIS A 91 -2.94 9.16 15.64
C HIS A 91 -4.10 9.80 14.83
N ASN A 92 -4.88 9.01 14.08
CA ASN A 92 -6.04 9.54 13.33
C ASN A 92 -7.19 9.91 14.28
N LYS A 93 -7.44 9.07 15.29
CA LYS A 93 -8.42 9.33 16.35
C LYS A 93 -8.06 10.62 17.09
N VAL A 94 -6.83 10.72 17.59
CA VAL A 94 -6.37 11.89 18.35
C VAL A 94 -6.40 13.15 17.48
N HIS A 95 -5.97 13.10 16.21
CA HIS A 95 -6.09 14.23 15.28
C HIS A 95 -7.54 14.70 15.15
N ALA A 96 -8.52 13.77 15.06
CA ALA A 96 -9.93 14.12 14.98
C ALA A 96 -10.47 14.76 16.27
N GLU A 97 -9.99 14.33 17.43
CA GLU A 97 -10.41 14.84 18.74
C GLU A 97 -9.87 16.26 19.02
N VAL A 98 -8.58 16.50 18.73
CA VAL A 98 -7.91 17.78 19.04
C VAL A 98 -8.05 18.81 17.92
N GLY A 99 -8.36 18.36 16.70
CA GLY A 99 -8.44 19.19 15.50
C GLY A 99 -7.08 19.56 14.91
N SER A 100 -7.08 19.92 13.62
CA SER A 100 -5.86 20.11 12.83
C SER A 100 -4.91 21.17 13.41
N HIS A 101 -5.44 22.25 13.99
CA HIS A 101 -4.61 23.32 14.55
C HIS A 101 -3.78 22.83 15.75
N ALA A 102 -4.42 22.19 16.73
CA ALA A 102 -3.71 21.67 17.90
C ALA A 102 -2.79 20.49 17.54
N TRP A 103 -3.21 19.66 16.58
CA TRP A 103 -2.38 18.59 16.06
C TRP A 103 -1.08 19.13 15.46
N ASN A 104 -1.18 19.98 14.43
CA ASN A 104 -0.03 20.48 13.67
C ASN A 104 0.89 21.42 14.44
N THR A 105 0.47 21.94 15.60
CA THR A 105 1.29 22.90 16.39
C THR A 105 1.89 22.30 17.65
N LYS A 106 1.32 21.21 18.19
CA LYS A 106 1.74 20.70 19.51
C LYS A 106 1.56 19.19 19.69
N VAL A 107 0.38 18.65 19.41
CA VAL A 107 0.04 17.28 19.83
C VAL A 107 0.85 16.26 19.03
N SER A 108 0.99 16.46 17.73
CA SER A 108 1.70 15.54 16.83
C SER A 108 3.21 15.40 17.12
N PHE A 109 3.80 16.35 17.84
CA PHE A 109 5.22 16.34 18.24
C PHE A 109 5.50 15.61 19.57
N GLN A 110 4.45 15.15 20.25
CA GLN A 110 4.57 14.32 21.45
C GLN A 110 4.41 12.85 21.07
N ASN A 111 4.90 11.92 21.90
CA ASN A 111 4.74 10.49 21.62
C ASN A 111 3.33 9.98 21.95
N GLY A 112 2.64 10.64 22.88
CA GLY A 112 1.39 10.14 23.45
C GLY A 112 0.98 10.94 24.67
N ASN A 113 -0.01 10.41 25.38
CA ASN A 113 -0.41 10.83 26.73
C ASN A 113 -0.41 9.61 27.67
N ASP A 114 -0.96 9.77 28.88
CA ASP A 114 -1.00 8.69 29.89
C ASP A 114 -1.84 7.47 29.46
N ASN A 115 -2.72 7.62 28.46
CA ASN A 115 -3.66 6.58 28.03
C ASN A 115 -3.26 5.91 26.71
N GLU A 116 -2.70 6.66 25.77
CA GLU A 116 -2.43 6.16 24.41
C GLU A 116 -1.20 6.82 23.76
N THR A 117 -0.57 6.09 22.86
CA THR A 117 0.58 6.54 22.06
C THR A 117 0.17 6.78 20.62
N TRP A 118 0.58 7.91 20.04
CA TRP A 118 0.50 8.17 18.61
C TRP A 118 1.86 8.16 17.92
N PHE A 119 2.97 8.02 18.66
CA PHE A 119 4.24 7.56 18.10
C PHE A 119 4.07 6.16 17.50
N ASP A 120 4.45 6.02 16.23
CA ASP A 120 4.29 4.80 15.44
C ASP A 120 2.97 4.06 15.75
N ALA A 121 1.87 4.80 15.70
CA ALA A 121 0.59 4.37 16.25
C ALA A 121 0.13 3.01 15.70
N PHE A 122 -0.40 2.17 16.58
CA PHE A 122 -1.22 1.02 16.21
C PHE A 122 -2.60 1.46 15.69
N LEU A 123 -3.32 0.51 15.11
CA LEU A 123 -4.75 0.59 14.80
C LEU A 123 -5.58 0.76 16.08
N THR A 124 -6.67 1.51 15.98
CA THR A 124 -7.76 1.46 16.95
C THR A 124 -8.67 0.26 16.66
N ASP A 125 -9.63 -0.03 17.53
CA ASP A 125 -10.65 -1.06 17.28
C ASP A 125 -11.42 -0.80 15.98
N VAL A 126 -11.69 0.47 15.66
CA VAL A 126 -12.29 0.87 14.38
C VAL A 126 -11.37 0.53 13.21
N GLY A 127 -10.06 0.79 13.35
CA GLY A 127 -9.08 0.43 12.32
C GLY A 127 -8.93 -1.08 12.12
N VAL A 128 -9.01 -1.85 13.20
CA VAL A 128 -9.04 -3.33 13.15
C VAL A 128 -10.28 -3.81 12.41
N GLN A 129 -11.46 -3.25 12.71
CA GLN A 129 -12.68 -3.62 12.00
C GLN A 129 -12.62 -3.25 10.52
N GLN A 130 -12.12 -2.07 10.17
CA GLN A 130 -11.89 -1.67 8.77
C GLN A 130 -10.99 -2.66 8.02
N ALA A 131 -9.92 -3.15 8.67
CA ALA A 131 -9.04 -4.15 8.06
C ALA A 131 -9.72 -5.52 7.89
N ARG A 132 -10.62 -5.91 8.79
CA ARG A 132 -11.44 -7.13 8.65
C ARG A 132 -12.46 -6.99 7.53
N ASP A 133 -13.14 -5.85 7.43
CA ASP A 133 -14.08 -5.58 6.35
C ASP A 133 -13.36 -5.61 4.99
N LEU A 134 -12.13 -5.09 4.95
CA LEU A 134 -11.28 -5.17 3.77
C LEU A 134 -10.83 -6.61 3.45
N ASN A 135 -10.56 -7.46 4.44
CA ASN A 135 -10.31 -8.89 4.22
C ASN A 135 -11.52 -9.58 3.55
N SER A 136 -12.74 -9.31 4.03
CA SER A 136 -13.97 -9.83 3.42
C SER A 136 -14.12 -9.36 1.98
N PHE A 137 -13.92 -8.06 1.73
CA PHE A 137 -13.93 -7.50 0.39
C PHE A 137 -12.91 -8.19 -0.53
N TRP A 138 -11.69 -8.42 -0.06
CA TRP A 138 -10.65 -9.11 -0.82
C TRP A 138 -11.02 -10.55 -1.15
N THR A 139 -11.66 -11.25 -0.21
CA THR A 139 -12.15 -12.61 -0.42
C THR A 139 -13.14 -12.64 -1.57
N ASP A 140 -14.15 -11.76 -1.55
CA ASP A 140 -15.13 -11.64 -2.63
C ASP A 140 -14.48 -11.20 -3.95
N LEU A 141 -13.55 -10.24 -3.91
CA LEU A 141 -12.85 -9.74 -5.09
C LEU A 141 -12.10 -10.87 -5.82
N ILE A 142 -11.53 -11.83 -5.09
CA ILE A 142 -10.81 -12.96 -5.68
C ILE A 142 -11.79 -14.08 -6.08
N ASP A 143 -12.62 -14.52 -5.13
CA ASP A 143 -13.46 -15.71 -5.32
C ASP A 143 -14.61 -15.44 -6.29
N VAL A 144 -15.25 -14.28 -6.16
CA VAL A 144 -16.44 -13.90 -6.94
C VAL A 144 -16.05 -13.12 -8.20
N ASP A 145 -15.24 -12.06 -8.06
CA ASP A 145 -14.93 -11.19 -9.20
C ASP A 145 -13.78 -11.70 -10.07
N GLY A 146 -13.00 -12.68 -9.60
CA GLY A 146 -11.90 -13.28 -10.36
C GLY A 146 -10.61 -12.46 -10.38
N ALA A 147 -10.43 -11.54 -9.42
CA ALA A 147 -9.17 -10.83 -9.28
C ALA A 147 -8.01 -11.78 -8.97
N PRO A 148 -6.84 -11.55 -9.56
CA PRO A 148 -5.66 -12.33 -9.21
C PRO A 148 -5.24 -12.02 -7.77
N LEU A 149 -5.00 -13.08 -7.01
CA LEU A 149 -4.35 -13.00 -5.71
C LEU A 149 -3.01 -12.25 -5.86
N PRO A 150 -2.66 -11.31 -4.96
CA PRO A 150 -1.36 -10.67 -4.98
C PRO A 150 -0.22 -11.71 -4.89
N GLN A 151 0.73 -11.61 -5.80
CA GLN A 151 1.91 -12.48 -5.84
C GLN A 151 2.97 -12.07 -4.83
N VAL A 152 3.02 -10.75 -4.53
CA VAL A 152 3.92 -10.18 -3.52
C VAL A 152 3.14 -9.18 -2.69
N LEU A 153 3.33 -9.25 -1.37
CA LEU A 153 2.77 -8.31 -0.41
C LEU A 153 3.90 -7.42 0.10
N TYR A 154 3.81 -6.12 -0.15
CA TYR A 154 4.72 -5.12 0.39
C TYR A 154 4.00 -4.27 1.44
N THR A 155 4.73 -3.85 2.47
CA THR A 155 4.15 -3.05 3.55
C THR A 155 5.12 -2.01 4.09
N SER A 156 4.57 -0.87 4.48
CA SER A 156 5.29 0.14 5.26
C SER A 156 5.68 -0.42 6.64
N PRO A 157 6.85 -0.02 7.19
CA PRO A 157 7.33 -0.47 8.49
C PRO A 157 6.54 0.08 9.69
N LEU A 158 5.56 0.97 9.46
CA LEU A 158 4.78 1.58 10.53
C LEU A 158 3.78 0.57 11.09
N ALA A 159 3.64 0.51 12.42
CA ALA A 159 2.90 -0.54 13.13
C ALA A 159 1.48 -0.76 12.60
N ARG A 160 0.73 0.31 12.35
CA ARG A 160 -0.60 0.26 11.72
C ARG A 160 -0.64 -0.38 10.32
N CYS A 161 0.40 -0.20 9.51
CA CYS A 161 0.51 -0.82 8.19
C CYS A 161 0.82 -2.32 8.34
N LEU A 162 1.72 -2.67 9.26
CA LEU A 162 2.03 -4.07 9.62
C LEU A 162 0.77 -4.80 10.11
N GLN A 163 0.01 -4.21 11.04
CA GLN A 163 -1.26 -4.76 11.54
C GLN A 163 -2.31 -4.90 10.43
N THR A 164 -2.49 -3.87 9.61
CA THR A 164 -3.44 -3.92 8.49
C THR A 164 -3.08 -5.07 7.55
N THR A 165 -1.78 -5.24 7.24
CA THR A 165 -1.30 -6.30 6.35
C THR A 165 -1.63 -7.68 6.90
N ASN A 166 -1.41 -7.88 8.21
CA ASN A 166 -1.70 -9.15 8.86
C ASN A 166 -3.19 -9.47 8.82
N ILE A 167 -4.03 -8.51 9.23
CA ILE A 167 -5.47 -8.70 9.30
C ILE A 167 -6.09 -8.93 7.91
N VAL A 168 -5.61 -8.21 6.89
CA VAL A 168 -6.15 -8.31 5.52
C VAL A 168 -5.70 -9.57 4.80
N PHE A 169 -4.42 -9.97 4.93
CA PHE A 169 -3.86 -10.96 4.02
C PHE A 169 -3.53 -12.32 4.66
N SER A 170 -3.36 -12.44 5.98
CA SER A 170 -2.90 -13.71 6.58
C SER A 170 -3.85 -14.89 6.31
N SER A 171 -5.14 -14.72 6.62
CA SER A 171 -6.17 -15.74 6.36
C SER A 171 -6.44 -15.91 4.88
N LEU A 172 -6.41 -14.82 4.10
CA LEU A 172 -6.67 -14.83 2.66
C LEU A 172 -5.60 -15.62 1.89
N MET A 173 -4.32 -15.40 2.18
CA MET A 173 -3.23 -16.16 1.54
C MET A 173 -3.32 -17.65 1.92
N THR A 174 -3.59 -17.93 3.20
CA THR A 174 -3.74 -19.30 3.71
C THR A 174 -4.90 -20.04 3.03
N SER A 175 -6.07 -19.41 2.87
CA SER A 175 -7.23 -20.04 2.22
C SER A 175 -6.99 -20.37 0.75
N HIS A 176 -6.08 -19.64 0.09
CA HIS A 176 -5.66 -19.86 -1.29
C HIS A 176 -4.39 -20.71 -1.42
N SER A 177 -3.93 -21.34 -0.33
CA SER A 177 -2.69 -22.14 -0.30
C SER A 177 -1.45 -21.35 -0.78
N ALA A 178 -1.45 -20.04 -0.57
CA ALA A 178 -0.34 -19.15 -0.88
C ALA A 178 0.43 -18.79 0.40
N PRO A 179 1.76 -18.60 0.32
CA PRO A 179 2.56 -18.22 1.48
C PRO A 179 2.19 -16.80 1.93
N PHE A 180 1.93 -16.63 3.24
CA PHE A 180 1.86 -15.31 3.85
C PHE A 180 3.27 -14.89 4.27
N GLN A 181 3.94 -14.12 3.42
CA GLN A 181 5.28 -13.60 3.69
C GLN A 181 5.42 -12.15 3.19
N PRO A 182 4.85 -11.16 3.91
CA PRO A 182 4.96 -9.76 3.51
C PRO A 182 6.39 -9.24 3.61
N ILE A 183 6.76 -8.32 2.71
CA ILE A 183 8.06 -7.67 2.69
C ILE A 183 7.92 -6.23 3.19
N VAL A 184 8.61 -5.90 4.27
CA VAL A 184 8.69 -4.56 4.85
C VAL A 184 9.69 -3.73 4.04
N LYS A 185 9.21 -2.63 3.44
CA LYS A 185 10.01 -1.67 2.67
C LYS A 185 10.00 -0.31 3.37
N GLU A 186 11.16 0.16 3.80
CA GLU A 186 11.38 1.42 4.52
C GLU A 186 10.77 2.60 3.76
N LEU A 187 10.90 2.65 2.43
CA LEU A 187 10.50 3.80 1.64
C LEU A 187 8.97 3.85 1.36
N LEU A 188 8.20 2.85 1.80
CA LEU A 188 6.73 2.87 1.73
C LEU A 188 6.05 3.69 2.83
N ARG A 189 6.81 4.32 3.73
CA ARG A 189 6.33 5.26 4.77
C ARG A 189 5.61 6.48 4.20
N GLU A 190 4.73 7.09 5.00
CA GLU A 190 4.09 8.39 4.69
C GLU A 190 5.10 9.51 4.50
N ARG A 191 4.62 10.66 4.04
CA ARG A 191 5.34 11.91 4.11
C ARG A 191 5.95 12.17 5.49
N ILE A 192 7.22 12.58 5.53
CA ILE A 192 7.90 12.97 6.77
C ILE A 192 7.56 14.42 7.11
N THR A 193 6.69 14.60 8.09
CA THR A 193 6.19 15.90 8.58
C THR A 193 6.76 16.29 9.94
N MET A 194 7.67 15.48 10.48
CA MET A 194 8.20 15.56 11.85
C MET A 194 7.18 15.25 12.94
N HIS A 195 6.02 14.72 12.56
CA HIS A 195 5.07 14.17 13.51
C HIS A 195 5.59 12.82 14.02
N THR A 196 5.40 12.53 15.30
CA THR A 196 5.90 11.29 15.91
C THR A 196 5.29 10.03 15.28
N CYS A 197 4.14 10.15 14.63
CA CYS A 197 3.50 9.06 13.90
C CYS A 197 4.17 8.69 12.57
N ASP A 198 5.09 9.54 12.08
CA ASP A 198 5.84 9.34 10.83
C ASP A 198 7.06 8.43 11.07
N PHE A 199 7.54 8.43 12.31
CA PHE A 199 8.67 7.62 12.75
C PHE A 199 8.21 6.21 13.13
N ARG A 200 9.15 5.25 13.03
CA ARG A 200 8.93 3.84 13.33
C ARG A 200 9.70 3.40 14.56
N ARG A 201 9.26 2.28 15.13
CA ARG A 201 10.06 1.51 16.08
C ARG A 201 11.31 0.89 15.44
N PRO A 202 12.28 0.45 16.25
CA PRO A 202 13.48 -0.17 15.73
C PRO A 202 13.20 -1.43 14.90
N ARG A 203 14.15 -1.79 14.05
CA ARG A 203 14.07 -3.00 13.21
C ARG A 203 13.85 -4.26 14.04
N THR A 204 14.53 -4.39 15.17
CA THR A 204 14.36 -5.53 16.11
C THR A 204 12.92 -5.66 16.57
N TRP A 205 12.27 -4.55 16.92
CA TRP A 205 10.86 -4.55 17.30
C TRP A 205 9.96 -5.12 16.19
N ILE A 206 10.17 -4.74 14.93
CA ILE A 206 9.39 -5.27 13.80
C ILE A 206 9.61 -6.78 13.70
N ALA A 207 10.86 -7.25 13.75
CA ALA A 207 11.19 -8.67 13.65
C ALA A 207 10.58 -9.52 14.77
N GLU A 208 10.56 -8.99 16.00
CA GLU A 208 9.99 -9.68 17.16
C GLU A 208 8.45 -9.73 17.13
N ASN A 209 7.80 -8.66 16.65
CA ASN A 209 6.33 -8.55 16.65
C ASN A 209 5.68 -9.12 15.38
N TYR A 210 6.44 -9.23 14.29
CA TYR A 210 5.97 -9.74 12.99
C TYR A 210 6.98 -10.73 12.39
N PRO A 211 7.20 -11.89 13.04
CA PRO A 211 8.24 -12.85 12.65
C PRO A 211 8.03 -13.47 11.26
N ASP A 212 6.79 -13.49 10.75
CA ASP A 212 6.46 -13.99 9.41
C ASP A 212 6.80 -12.98 8.29
N TYR A 213 7.25 -11.77 8.64
CA TYR A 213 7.52 -10.71 7.68
C TYR A 213 9.01 -10.70 7.34
N LEU A 214 9.31 -10.56 6.05
CA LEU A 214 10.66 -10.29 5.60
C LEU A 214 10.93 -8.79 5.73
N ILE A 215 12.05 -8.43 6.35
CA ILE A 215 12.52 -7.05 6.39
C ILE A 215 13.59 -6.91 5.31
N GLU A 216 13.48 -5.90 4.47
CA GLU A 216 14.40 -5.71 3.34
C GLU A 216 15.88 -5.65 3.78
N GLU A 217 16.76 -6.01 2.85
CA GLU A 217 18.19 -5.94 3.08
C GLU A 217 18.64 -4.49 3.32
N GLY A 218 19.57 -4.29 4.25
CA GLY A 218 20.08 -2.96 4.58
C GLY A 218 19.16 -2.10 5.45
N PHE A 219 18.01 -2.62 5.89
CA PHE A 219 17.09 -1.91 6.78
C PHE A 219 17.78 -1.53 8.10
N ALA A 220 17.84 -0.23 8.40
CA ALA A 220 18.54 0.29 9.57
C ALA A 220 17.83 -0.08 10.88
N GLU A 221 18.61 -0.32 11.94
CA GLU A 221 18.05 -0.60 13.28
C GLU A 221 17.15 0.55 13.75
N GLU A 222 17.74 1.71 13.95
CA GLU A 222 17.05 2.92 14.38
C GLU A 222 16.43 3.67 13.20
N ASP A 223 15.41 4.47 13.48
CA ASP A 223 14.80 5.35 12.49
C ASP A 223 15.75 6.50 12.11
N GLY A 224 16.19 6.52 10.84
CA GLY A 224 17.07 7.56 10.31
C GLY A 224 16.35 8.87 9.96
N PHE A 225 15.05 8.86 9.73
CA PHE A 225 14.33 10.00 9.15
C PHE A 225 14.14 11.17 10.12
N GLY A 226 14.28 10.94 11.44
CA GLY A 226 14.26 12.02 12.42
C GLY A 226 15.53 12.87 12.46
N LYS A 227 16.63 12.43 11.82
CA LYS A 227 17.97 13.05 11.98
C LYS A 227 18.09 14.43 11.35
N GLU A 228 17.35 14.71 10.27
CA GLU A 228 17.43 16.00 9.58
C GLU A 228 16.75 17.14 10.36
N GLY A 229 15.88 16.82 11.33
CA GLY A 229 15.21 17.82 12.16
C GLY A 229 14.25 18.74 11.40
N ARG A 230 13.83 18.37 10.18
CA ARG A 230 12.88 19.12 9.35
C ARG A 230 11.96 18.19 8.56
N PRO A 231 10.77 18.67 8.15
CA PRO A 231 9.94 17.96 7.18
C PRO A 231 10.67 17.76 5.85
N GLU A 232 10.32 16.69 5.13
CA GLU A 232 10.76 16.50 3.75
C GLU A 232 10.01 17.45 2.80
N THR A 233 10.70 17.91 1.75
CA THR A 233 10.07 18.67 0.66
C THR A 233 9.23 17.76 -0.23
N ASP A 234 8.40 18.37 -1.09
CA ASP A 234 7.60 17.60 -2.06
C ASP A 234 8.52 16.85 -3.04
N GLU A 235 9.63 17.45 -3.45
CA GLU A 235 10.62 16.83 -4.34
C GLU A 235 11.32 15.65 -3.68
N GLU A 236 11.70 15.78 -2.41
CA GLU A 236 12.30 14.69 -1.63
C GLU A 236 11.33 13.52 -1.45
N HIS A 237 10.07 13.82 -1.16
CA HIS A 237 9.01 12.82 -1.08
C HIS A 237 8.83 12.07 -2.42
N VAL A 238 8.73 12.81 -3.53
CA VAL A 238 8.58 12.23 -4.86
C VAL A 238 9.79 11.36 -5.22
N GLU A 239 11.00 11.82 -4.96
CA GLU A 239 12.22 11.04 -5.23
C GLU A 239 12.26 9.77 -4.38
N ARG A 240 11.88 9.85 -3.09
CA ARG A 240 11.80 8.68 -2.21
C ARG A 240 10.77 7.66 -2.68
N LYS A 241 9.60 8.12 -3.14
CA LYS A 241 8.57 7.24 -3.72
C LYS A 241 8.99 6.64 -5.05
N HIS A 242 9.71 7.40 -5.86
CA HIS A 242 10.31 6.90 -7.09
C HIS A 242 11.28 5.75 -6.78
N GLN A 243 12.23 5.96 -5.86
CA GLN A 243 13.16 4.93 -5.43
C GLN A 243 12.44 3.69 -4.86
N ALA A 244 11.40 3.88 -4.04
CA ALA A 244 10.59 2.76 -3.53
C ALA A 244 10.00 1.91 -4.66
N LEU A 245 9.49 2.55 -5.73
CA LEU A 245 8.94 1.84 -6.89
C LEU A 245 10.04 1.17 -7.72
N GLU A 246 11.22 1.80 -7.87
CA GLU A 246 12.36 1.17 -8.55
C GLU A 246 12.77 -0.14 -7.86
N ASP A 247 12.92 -0.10 -6.54
CA ASP A 247 13.29 -1.27 -5.75
C ASP A 247 12.21 -2.35 -5.85
N ILE A 248 10.92 -1.99 -5.73
CA ILE A 248 9.80 -2.93 -5.86
C ILE A 248 9.74 -3.58 -7.26
N PHE A 249 9.99 -2.81 -8.32
CA PHE A 249 9.95 -3.33 -9.68
C PHE A 249 11.13 -4.26 -9.99
N GLU A 250 12.30 -4.01 -9.38
CA GLU A 250 13.45 -4.91 -9.48
C GLU A 250 13.23 -6.18 -8.64
N ASP A 251 12.83 -6.03 -7.37
CA ASP A 251 12.61 -7.15 -6.43
C ASP A 251 11.52 -8.11 -6.95
N ALA A 252 10.43 -7.55 -7.49
CA ALA A 252 9.29 -8.31 -8.01
C ALA A 252 9.28 -8.43 -9.53
N LYS A 253 10.45 -8.49 -10.19
CA LYS A 253 10.56 -8.48 -11.66
C LYS A 253 9.61 -9.43 -12.38
N GLU A 254 9.54 -10.68 -11.90
CA GLU A 254 8.71 -11.76 -12.48
C GLU A 254 7.24 -11.74 -12.02
N SER A 255 6.87 -10.84 -11.10
CA SER A 255 5.50 -10.72 -10.60
C SER A 255 4.75 -9.55 -11.25
N GLN A 256 3.45 -9.70 -11.42
CA GLN A 256 2.58 -8.76 -12.14
C GLN A 256 1.52 -8.16 -11.22
N PHE A 257 1.12 -8.86 -10.16
CA PHE A 257 0.06 -8.43 -9.26
C PHE A 257 0.63 -8.22 -7.86
N LEU A 258 0.80 -6.97 -7.45
CA LEU A 258 1.48 -6.61 -6.20
C LEU A 258 0.50 -5.88 -5.28
N SER A 259 0.49 -6.20 -3.99
CA SER A 259 -0.21 -5.39 -3.00
C SER A 259 0.77 -4.57 -2.19
N LEU A 260 0.48 -3.28 -2.03
CA LEU A 260 1.28 -2.36 -1.23
C LEU A 260 0.39 -1.75 -0.15
N ILE A 261 0.67 -2.04 1.12
CA ILE A 261 0.05 -1.33 2.23
C ILE A 261 0.91 -0.12 2.58
N VAL A 262 0.35 1.05 2.34
CA VAL A 262 1.04 2.34 2.43
C VAL A 262 0.30 3.30 3.36
N LYS A 263 0.95 4.43 3.58
CA LYS A 263 0.34 5.65 4.13
C LYS A 263 0.70 6.84 3.22
N HIS A 264 -0.13 7.88 3.21
CA HIS A 264 -0.09 8.98 2.24
C HIS A 264 1.22 9.76 2.23
#